data_AF-A0A7S1GND3-F1
#
_entry.id   AF-A0A7S1GND3-F1
#
_cell.length_a   1.000
_cell.length_b   1.000
_cell.length_c   1.000
_cell.angle_alpha   90.00
_cell.angle_beta   90.00
_cell.angle_gamma   90.00
#
_symmetry.space_group_name_H-M   'P 1'
#
loop_
_entity.id
_entity.type
_entity.pdbx_description
1 polymer ?
#
loop_
_entity_poly.entity_id
_entity_poly.type
_entity_poly.pdbx_seq_one_letter_code
_entity_poly.pdbx_strand_id
1 'polypeptide(L)'
;MWCSGWGADFINVVYGLMNAVEFRRPLAFALFDDDIGWHYSAVKGDGSHATCPKKDLSCYFLPLTRCTPRKEQTDTDYPNITQVFEERYVAVYNYATRPYQWLRREVYNFVAKLEREIVTPCAVIHVRRTDVVLHGDASRKYYPVSAYVDLLPQDRRDHIFLLTDDADAIDEAHEFFPNTNWHYIERKRFRGTEGGWENQIPSKNPKQEVITILGTFQLAQRCDTFVHGHSVFSDEIYRAMTQSPNHKHIARLRVDANDNIFSADNVKSVKNLQKTLQGKRKEKNNNDDNNKNDAGTSSKEDGQESSTKSTSTTSKKKKESTGERTSKTTATD
;
A
#
# COMPACT_ATOMS: atom_id res chain seq x y z
N MET A 1 3.52 8.97 -20.91
CA MET A 1 2.89 8.11 -19.87
C MET A 1 1.53 8.70 -19.52
N TRP A 2 0.52 7.87 -19.24
CA TRP A 2 -0.84 8.36 -18.99
C TRP A 2 -1.06 8.96 -17.61
N CYS A 3 -0.08 8.83 -16.71
CA CYS A 3 -0.15 9.33 -15.33
C CYS A 3 -1.48 8.86 -14.73
N SER A 4 -1.60 7.52 -14.62
CA SER A 4 -2.85 6.76 -14.35
C SER A 4 -2.79 5.94 -13.05
N GLY A 5 -1.77 6.20 -12.22
CA GLY A 5 -1.38 5.42 -11.05
C GLY A 5 -0.26 4.40 -11.35
N TRP A 6 0.45 3.97 -10.31
CA TRP A 6 1.68 3.18 -10.41
C TRP A 6 1.58 1.98 -11.34
N GLY A 7 0.59 1.11 -11.10
CA GLY A 7 0.42 -0.11 -11.87
C GLY A 7 0.16 0.16 -13.35
N ALA A 8 -0.75 1.08 -13.66
CA ALA A 8 -1.10 1.41 -15.04
C ALA A 8 0.06 2.10 -15.78
N ASP A 9 0.80 2.98 -15.10
CA ASP A 9 1.99 3.61 -15.65
C ASP A 9 3.08 2.58 -15.98
N PHE A 10 3.31 1.59 -15.09
CA PHE A 10 4.28 0.55 -15.37
C PHE A 10 3.82 -0.49 -16.38
N ILE A 11 2.52 -0.77 -16.52
CA ILE A 11 2.00 -1.55 -17.66
C ILE A 11 2.40 -0.87 -18.97
N ASN A 12 2.20 0.44 -19.09
CA ASN A 12 2.56 1.19 -20.29
C ASN A 12 4.08 1.13 -20.57
N VAL A 13 4.91 1.25 -19.53
CA VAL A 13 6.37 1.13 -19.64
C VAL A 13 6.78 -0.27 -20.10
N VAL A 14 6.22 -1.31 -19.49
CA VAL A 14 6.52 -2.70 -19.82
C VAL A 14 6.06 -3.04 -21.23
N TYR A 15 4.86 -2.66 -21.63
CA TYR A 15 4.35 -2.89 -22.98
C TYR A 15 5.17 -2.14 -24.03
N GLY A 16 5.58 -0.91 -23.75
CA GLY A 16 6.50 -0.16 -24.60
C GLY A 16 7.85 -0.88 -24.78
N LEU A 17 8.43 -1.40 -23.68
CA LEU A 17 9.68 -2.16 -23.72
C LEU A 17 9.54 -3.49 -24.47
N MET A 18 8.43 -4.20 -24.29
CA MET A 18 8.18 -5.44 -25.00
C MET A 18 8.04 -5.22 -26.50
N ASN A 19 7.28 -4.20 -26.92
CA ASN A 19 7.20 -3.78 -28.32
C ASN A 19 8.58 -3.43 -28.87
N ALA A 20 9.36 -2.64 -28.13
CA ALA A 20 10.70 -2.24 -28.53
C ALA A 20 11.63 -3.45 -28.74
N VAL A 21 11.58 -4.45 -27.86
CA VAL A 21 12.34 -5.70 -28.00
C VAL A 21 11.88 -6.49 -29.23
N GLU A 22 10.57 -6.68 -29.41
CA GLU A 22 9.99 -7.45 -30.51
C GLU A 22 10.37 -6.84 -31.87
N PHE A 23 10.24 -5.52 -32.02
CA PHE A 23 10.54 -4.82 -33.26
C PHE A 23 12.01 -4.39 -33.39
N ARG A 24 12.87 -4.77 -32.42
CA ARG A 24 14.30 -4.41 -32.37
C ARG A 24 14.54 -2.90 -32.50
N ARG A 25 13.72 -2.11 -31.83
CA ARG A 25 13.82 -0.63 -31.80
C ARG A 25 14.26 -0.17 -30.42
N PRO A 26 15.05 0.91 -30.31
CA PRO A 26 15.29 1.53 -29.02
C PRO A 26 13.99 2.18 -28.52
N LEU A 27 13.70 2.00 -27.23
CA LEU A 27 12.61 2.71 -26.56
C LEU A 27 13.14 3.97 -25.90
N ALA A 28 12.50 5.11 -26.12
CA ALA A 28 12.73 6.33 -25.34
C ALA A 28 11.40 6.84 -24.79
N PHE A 29 11.41 7.28 -23.53
CA PHE A 29 10.22 7.83 -22.88
C PHE A 29 10.24 9.34 -23.01
N ALA A 30 9.10 9.90 -23.41
CA ALA A 30 8.82 11.32 -23.32
C ALA A 30 7.66 11.53 -22.34
N LEU A 31 7.73 12.64 -21.61
CA LEU A 31 6.57 13.20 -20.94
C LEU A 31 5.70 13.87 -22.01
N PHE A 32 4.38 13.84 -21.83
CA PHE A 32 3.48 14.59 -22.72
C PHE A 32 3.57 16.10 -22.45
N ASP A 33 3.85 16.46 -21.20
CA ASP A 33 3.99 17.83 -20.73
C ASP A 33 5.18 17.89 -19.76
N ASP A 34 6.23 18.61 -20.15
CA ASP A 34 7.46 18.77 -19.36
C ASP A 34 7.23 19.63 -18.09
N ASP A 35 6.16 20.43 -18.06
CA ASP A 35 5.83 21.28 -16.93
C ASP A 35 5.18 20.48 -15.80
N ILE A 36 4.29 19.54 -16.13
CA ILE A 36 3.55 18.72 -15.15
C ILE A 36 4.41 17.59 -14.59
N GLY A 37 5.21 16.93 -15.43
CA GLY A 37 6.02 15.79 -15.00
C GLY A 37 5.22 14.52 -14.69
N TRP A 38 5.92 13.45 -14.34
CA TRP A 38 5.29 12.22 -13.87
C TRP A 38 4.78 12.39 -12.42
N HIS A 39 3.56 11.93 -12.13
CA HIS A 39 2.88 12.06 -10.82
C HIS A 39 3.68 11.57 -9.60
N TYR A 40 4.63 10.67 -9.80
CA TYR A 40 5.50 10.17 -8.72
C TYR A 40 6.85 10.89 -8.64
N SER A 41 7.15 11.79 -9.56
CA SER A 41 8.39 12.57 -9.61
C SER A 41 8.19 14.04 -9.25
N ALA A 42 6.96 14.55 -9.31
CA ALA A 42 6.59 15.92 -8.99
C ALA A 42 5.18 15.95 -8.35
N VAL A 43 4.83 17.05 -7.70
CA VAL A 43 3.49 17.23 -7.12
C VAL A 43 2.45 17.23 -8.23
N LYS A 44 1.42 16.40 -8.04
CA LYS A 44 0.30 16.24 -8.99
C LYS A 44 -0.38 17.59 -9.26
N GLY A 45 -0.60 17.88 -10.53
CA GLY A 45 -1.30 19.08 -10.99
C GLY A 45 -0.38 20.25 -11.36
N ASP A 46 0.57 20.63 -10.50
CA ASP A 46 1.41 21.82 -10.72
C ASP A 46 2.89 21.52 -11.01
N GLY A 47 3.31 20.25 -10.92
CA GLY A 47 4.70 19.84 -11.17
C GLY A 47 5.71 20.41 -10.16
N SER A 48 5.25 21.01 -9.06
CA SER A 48 6.10 21.58 -8.02
C SER A 48 6.79 20.50 -7.19
N HIS A 49 7.79 20.89 -6.39
CA HIS A 49 8.55 19.98 -5.50
C HIS A 49 9.05 18.71 -6.22
N ALA A 50 9.52 18.89 -7.44
CA ALA A 50 10.08 17.81 -8.24
C ALA A 50 11.25 17.15 -7.50
N THR A 51 11.29 15.81 -7.55
CA THR A 51 12.35 15.01 -6.94
C THR A 51 13.67 15.16 -7.69
N CYS A 52 13.60 15.42 -8.99
CA CYS A 52 14.75 15.77 -9.81
C CYS A 52 14.35 16.67 -10.98
N PRO A 53 15.30 17.38 -11.63
CA PRO A 53 14.98 18.30 -12.73
C PRO A 53 14.24 17.68 -13.91
N LYS A 54 14.42 16.38 -14.16
CA LYS A 54 13.79 15.69 -15.30
C LYS A 54 12.32 15.34 -15.11
N LYS A 55 11.83 15.32 -13.86
CA LYS A 55 10.43 14.99 -13.53
C LYS A 55 9.90 13.70 -14.22
N ASP A 56 10.74 12.68 -14.37
CA ASP A 56 10.39 11.43 -15.05
C ASP A 56 10.82 10.19 -14.22
N LEU A 57 10.64 9.00 -14.80
CA LEU A 57 11.08 7.72 -14.20
C LEU A 57 12.58 7.73 -13.84
N SER A 58 13.40 8.48 -14.60
CA SER A 58 14.84 8.55 -14.39
C SER A 58 15.25 9.38 -13.18
N CYS A 59 14.30 9.98 -12.46
CA CYS A 59 14.56 10.46 -11.11
C CYS A 59 14.88 9.30 -10.15
N TYR A 60 14.33 8.10 -10.38
CA TYR A 60 14.35 6.97 -9.44
C TYR A 60 15.06 5.73 -9.98
N PHE A 61 14.93 5.51 -11.28
CA PHE A 61 15.37 4.28 -11.94
C PHE A 61 16.51 4.55 -12.92
N LEU A 62 17.33 3.54 -13.14
CA LEU A 62 18.38 3.58 -14.13
C LEU A 62 17.77 3.82 -15.53
N PRO A 63 18.43 4.59 -16.42
CA PRO A 63 17.93 4.81 -17.76
C PRO A 63 17.68 3.49 -18.50
N LEU A 64 16.53 3.40 -19.16
CA LEU A 64 16.13 2.20 -19.92
C LEU A 64 16.89 2.06 -21.22
N THR A 65 17.30 3.20 -21.78
CA THR A 65 18.11 3.34 -22.99
C THR A 65 19.11 4.49 -22.82
N ARG A 66 20.08 4.57 -23.73
CA ARG A 66 20.92 5.77 -23.95
C ARG A 66 20.39 6.67 -25.06
N CYS A 67 19.34 6.26 -25.77
CA CYS A 67 18.76 7.03 -26.85
C CYS A 67 17.96 8.23 -26.31
N THR A 68 18.02 9.34 -27.03
CA THR A 68 17.19 10.53 -26.75
C THR A 68 15.79 10.33 -27.35
N PRO A 69 14.73 10.81 -26.68
CA PRO A 69 13.38 10.84 -27.26
C PRO A 69 13.37 11.61 -28.58
N ARG A 70 12.58 11.13 -29.54
CA ARG A 70 12.33 11.85 -30.80
C ARG A 70 11.34 12.99 -30.50
N LYS A 71 11.62 14.19 -31.03
CA LYS A 71 10.76 15.38 -30.82
C LYS A 71 9.42 15.29 -31.56
N GLU A 72 9.38 14.54 -32.66
CA GLU A 72 8.19 14.39 -33.49
C GLU A 72 7.63 12.97 -33.34
N GLN A 73 6.38 12.89 -32.86
CA GLN A 73 5.62 11.65 -32.83
C GLN A 73 5.10 11.40 -34.25
N THR A 74 5.75 10.47 -34.97
CA THR A 74 5.14 9.91 -36.18
C THR A 74 4.20 8.80 -35.73
N ASP A 75 2.89 9.01 -35.88
CA ASP A 75 1.89 7.98 -35.64
C ASP A 75 2.27 6.74 -36.46
N THR A 76 2.72 5.73 -35.73
CA THR A 76 3.00 4.42 -36.29
C THR A 76 2.11 3.50 -35.51
N ASP A 77 1.14 2.89 -36.20
CA ASP A 77 0.31 1.83 -35.65
C ASP A 77 1.24 0.70 -35.21
N TYR A 78 1.48 0.62 -33.90
CA TYR A 78 2.15 -0.53 -33.33
C TYR A 78 1.13 -1.67 -33.27
N PRO A 79 1.46 -2.88 -33.75
CA PRO A 79 0.61 -4.03 -33.57
C PRO A 79 0.28 -4.19 -32.09
N ASN A 80 -1.01 -4.33 -31.77
CA ASN A 80 -1.43 -4.56 -30.40
C ASN A 80 -0.87 -5.92 -29.96
N ILE A 81 0.16 -5.91 -29.11
CA ILE A 81 0.67 -7.13 -28.47
C ILE A 81 -0.39 -7.58 -27.47
N THR A 82 -1.34 -8.38 -27.95
CA THR A 82 -2.47 -8.88 -27.17
C THR A 82 -2.08 -10.03 -26.24
N GLN A 83 -0.87 -10.58 -26.38
CA GLN A 83 -0.43 -11.72 -25.59
C GLN A 83 0.92 -11.46 -24.92
N VAL A 84 0.86 -10.84 -23.75
CA VAL A 84 2.01 -10.71 -22.85
C VAL A 84 2.03 -11.93 -21.94
N PHE A 85 3.05 -12.79 -22.12
CA PHE A 85 3.32 -13.86 -21.16
C PHE A 85 3.76 -13.26 -19.82
N GLU A 86 3.16 -13.70 -18.73
CA GLU A 86 3.42 -13.20 -17.37
C GLU A 86 4.92 -13.25 -17.01
N GLU A 87 5.63 -14.29 -17.43
CA GLU A 87 7.09 -14.41 -17.22
C GLU A 87 7.87 -13.28 -17.89
N ARG A 88 7.50 -12.90 -19.12
CA ARG A 88 8.12 -11.79 -19.84
C ARG A 88 7.79 -10.46 -19.15
N TYR A 89 6.56 -10.30 -18.69
CA TYR A 89 6.15 -9.10 -17.96
C TYR A 89 7.05 -8.88 -16.75
N VAL A 90 7.24 -9.90 -15.90
CA VAL A 90 8.06 -9.79 -14.68
C VAL A 90 9.52 -9.43 -15.00
N ALA A 91 10.13 -10.09 -15.99
CA ALA A 91 11.51 -9.79 -16.38
C ALA A 91 11.68 -8.35 -16.88
N VAL A 92 10.75 -7.89 -17.74
CA VAL A 92 10.78 -6.53 -18.30
C VAL A 92 10.47 -5.49 -17.23
N TYR A 93 9.51 -5.75 -16.33
CA TYR A 93 9.21 -4.89 -15.19
C TYR A 93 10.43 -4.73 -14.27
N ASN A 94 11.11 -5.84 -13.93
CA ASN A 94 12.33 -5.81 -13.12
C ASN A 94 13.47 -5.04 -13.79
N TYR A 95 13.61 -5.16 -15.12
CA TYR A 95 14.55 -4.35 -15.90
C TYR A 95 14.18 -2.86 -15.87
N ALA A 96 12.88 -2.55 -16.00
CA ALA A 96 12.36 -1.19 -16.03
C ALA A 96 12.50 -0.46 -14.68
N THR A 97 12.38 -1.20 -13.58
CA THR A 97 12.33 -0.67 -12.22
C THR A 97 13.67 -0.79 -11.48
N ARG A 98 14.80 -0.97 -12.18
CA ARG A 98 16.14 -1.02 -11.56
C ARG A 98 16.44 0.29 -10.83
N PRO A 99 16.43 0.33 -9.49
CA PRO A 99 16.51 1.59 -8.76
C PRO A 99 17.96 2.07 -8.66
N TYR A 100 18.17 3.39 -8.63
CA TYR A 100 19.46 3.96 -8.24
C TYR A 100 19.87 3.53 -6.83
N GLN A 101 21.18 3.56 -6.56
CA GLN A 101 21.73 3.16 -5.27
C GLN A 101 21.16 4.00 -4.10
N TRP A 102 20.91 5.29 -4.31
CA TRP A 102 20.33 6.14 -3.28
C TRP A 102 18.91 5.67 -2.92
N LEU A 103 18.09 5.32 -3.90
CA LEU A 103 16.71 4.88 -3.67
C LEU A 103 16.67 3.52 -2.97
N ARG A 104 17.56 2.59 -3.37
CA ARG A 104 17.73 1.30 -2.68
C ARG A 104 17.98 1.50 -1.19
N ARG A 105 18.88 2.43 -0.84
CA ARG A 105 19.22 2.75 0.56
C ARG A 105 18.04 3.35 1.32
N GLU A 106 17.31 4.28 0.72
CA GLU A 106 16.12 4.89 1.35
C GLU A 106 15.01 3.85 1.59
N VAL A 107 14.74 3.00 0.61
CA VAL A 107 13.77 1.90 0.74
C VAL A 107 14.21 0.92 1.82
N TYR A 108 15.47 0.50 1.83
CA TYR A 108 16.02 -0.37 2.88
C TYR A 108 15.84 0.24 4.28
N ASN A 109 16.20 1.52 4.44
CA ASN A 109 16.05 2.21 5.72
C ASN A 109 14.59 2.35 6.15
N PHE A 110 13.68 2.53 5.19
CA PHE A 110 12.24 2.56 5.45
C PHE A 110 11.73 1.19 5.90
N VAL A 111 12.08 0.13 5.17
CA VAL A 111 11.67 -1.26 5.48
C VAL A 111 12.23 -1.72 6.81
N ALA A 112 13.52 -1.51 7.08
CA ALA A 112 14.19 -1.98 8.30
C ALA A 112 13.58 -1.43 9.60
N LYS A 113 12.86 -0.30 9.54
CA LYS A 113 12.12 0.26 10.67
C LYS A 113 10.83 -0.51 10.94
N LEU A 114 10.05 -0.75 9.89
CA LEU A 114 8.71 -1.35 9.98
C LEU A 114 8.73 -2.88 10.03
N GLU A 115 9.76 -3.49 9.45
CA GLU A 115 9.89 -4.94 9.36
C GLU A 115 9.93 -5.62 10.73
N ARG A 116 10.47 -4.95 11.75
CA ARG A 116 10.51 -5.48 13.12
C ARG A 116 9.13 -5.59 13.77
N GLU A 117 8.15 -4.89 13.21
CA GLU A 117 6.78 -4.89 13.70
C GLU A 117 5.97 -6.03 13.06
N ILE A 118 6.33 -6.48 11.86
CA ILE A 118 5.61 -7.54 11.14
C ILE A 118 6.03 -8.91 11.68
N VAL A 119 5.10 -9.58 12.37
CA VAL A 119 5.29 -10.92 12.93
C VAL A 119 4.81 -11.99 11.94
N THR A 120 5.60 -13.03 11.71
CA THR A 120 5.24 -14.17 10.84
C THR A 120 4.80 -15.38 11.67
N PRO A 121 3.84 -16.19 11.19
CA PRO A 121 3.17 -16.05 9.88
C PRO A 121 2.17 -14.89 9.85
N CYS A 122 2.03 -14.26 8.68
CA CYS A 122 1.12 -13.13 8.47
C CYS A 122 0.40 -13.19 7.14
N ALA A 123 -0.69 -12.42 7.04
CA ALA A 123 -1.36 -12.12 5.79
C ALA A 123 -1.22 -10.65 5.41
N VAL A 124 -1.23 -10.37 4.11
CA VAL A 124 -1.41 -9.02 3.57
C VAL A 124 -2.86 -8.86 3.16
N ILE A 125 -3.52 -7.79 3.59
CA ILE A 125 -4.81 -7.36 3.07
C ILE A 125 -4.61 -6.05 2.31
N HIS A 126 -5.04 -5.98 1.05
CA HIS A 126 -5.07 -4.74 0.29
C HIS A 126 -6.50 -4.28 0.01
N VAL A 127 -6.93 -3.25 0.76
CA VAL A 127 -8.22 -2.56 0.61
C VAL A 127 -8.02 -1.31 -0.22
N ARG A 128 -8.66 -1.23 -1.38
CA ARG A 128 -8.60 -0.06 -2.28
C ARG A 128 -9.96 0.61 -2.31
N ARG A 129 -10.04 1.89 -1.95
CA ARG A 129 -11.31 2.61 -1.72
C ARG A 129 -11.36 4.03 -2.27
N THR A 130 -10.26 4.76 -2.36
CA THR A 130 -10.33 6.20 -2.67
C THR A 130 -10.55 6.49 -4.16
N ASP A 131 -9.97 5.67 -5.03
CA ASP A 131 -10.10 5.78 -6.49
C ASP A 131 -11.22 4.90 -7.07
N VAL A 132 -12.13 4.45 -6.19
CA VAL A 132 -13.30 3.65 -6.52
C VAL A 132 -14.38 4.50 -7.21
N VAL A 133 -14.39 5.82 -7.00
CA VAL A 133 -15.33 6.74 -7.65
C VAL A 133 -14.76 7.26 -8.96
N LEU A 134 -14.65 6.37 -9.95
CA LEU A 134 -14.63 6.80 -11.35
C LEU A 134 -16.04 7.22 -11.78
N HIS A 135 -16.17 8.21 -12.65
CA HIS A 135 -17.49 8.67 -13.10
C HIS A 135 -18.28 7.55 -13.80
N GLY A 136 -19.56 7.39 -13.41
CA GLY A 136 -20.50 6.48 -14.06
C GLY A 136 -20.17 5.00 -13.89
N ASP A 137 -20.24 4.26 -14.99
CA ASP A 137 -20.16 2.78 -15.01
C ASP A 137 -18.77 2.23 -14.66
N ALA A 138 -17.74 3.08 -14.64
CA ALA A 138 -16.39 2.69 -14.27
C ALA A 138 -16.13 2.74 -12.75
N SER A 139 -17.12 3.18 -11.98
CA SER A 139 -17.05 3.12 -10.52
C SER A 139 -16.94 1.68 -10.01
N ARG A 140 -16.08 1.46 -9.01
CA ARG A 140 -15.92 0.14 -8.40
C ARG A 140 -16.88 -0.07 -7.22
N LYS A 141 -17.08 -1.31 -6.81
CA LYS A 141 -17.79 -1.63 -5.56
C LYS A 141 -16.90 -1.42 -4.34
N TYR A 142 -17.51 -0.97 -3.25
CA TYR A 142 -16.90 -0.95 -1.93
C TYR A 142 -17.10 -2.29 -1.23
N TYR A 143 -16.01 -2.82 -0.66
CA TYR A 143 -16.04 -4.00 0.20
C TYR A 143 -15.64 -3.61 1.63
N PRO A 144 -16.42 -4.01 2.66
CA PRO A 144 -16.02 -3.85 4.05
C PRO A 144 -14.76 -4.68 4.33
N VAL A 145 -13.91 -4.25 5.27
CA VAL A 145 -12.73 -4.99 5.74
C VAL A 145 -13.10 -6.42 6.15
N SER A 146 -14.30 -6.62 6.70
CA SER A 146 -14.73 -7.97 7.07
C SER A 146 -14.76 -8.94 5.89
N ALA A 147 -15.17 -8.49 4.70
CA ALA A 147 -15.19 -9.35 3.52
C ALA A 147 -13.79 -9.86 3.13
N TYR A 148 -12.73 -9.13 3.49
CA TYR A 148 -11.35 -9.58 3.29
C TYR A 148 -10.91 -10.53 4.40
N VAL A 149 -11.24 -10.22 5.67
CA VAL A 149 -10.89 -11.07 6.82
C VAL A 149 -11.60 -12.43 6.75
N ASP A 150 -12.84 -12.47 6.27
CA ASP A 150 -13.64 -13.70 6.14
C ASP A 150 -13.00 -14.71 5.19
N LEU A 151 -12.19 -14.25 4.23
CA LEU A 151 -11.43 -15.12 3.31
C LEU A 151 -10.16 -15.70 3.93
N LEU A 152 -9.65 -15.13 5.03
CA LEU A 152 -8.41 -15.59 5.62
C LEU A 152 -8.58 -16.93 6.36
N PRO A 153 -7.60 -17.84 6.21
CA PRO A 153 -7.44 -18.98 7.13
C PRO A 153 -7.36 -18.49 8.58
N GLN A 154 -7.90 -19.27 9.52
CA GLN A 154 -7.98 -18.87 10.92
C GLN A 154 -6.61 -18.55 11.53
N ASP A 155 -5.58 -19.33 11.18
CA ASP A 155 -4.18 -19.18 11.63
C ASP A 155 -3.43 -18.00 10.98
N ARG A 156 -4.13 -17.22 10.14
CA ARG A 156 -3.60 -16.01 9.49
C ARG A 156 -4.33 -14.74 9.92
N ARG A 157 -5.33 -14.84 10.81
CA ARG A 157 -6.12 -13.70 11.29
C ARG A 157 -5.46 -12.94 12.45
N ASP A 158 -4.42 -13.50 13.05
CA ASP A 158 -3.76 -12.90 14.21
C ASP A 158 -2.80 -11.76 13.82
N HIS A 159 -2.15 -11.85 12.66
CA HIS A 159 -1.17 -10.87 12.18
C HIS A 159 -1.46 -10.47 10.75
N ILE A 160 -1.97 -9.24 10.57
CA ILE A 160 -2.37 -8.73 9.26
C ILE A 160 -1.63 -7.43 8.94
N PHE A 161 -0.93 -7.42 7.81
CA PHE A 161 -0.39 -6.21 7.20
C PHE A 161 -1.45 -5.59 6.27
N LEU A 162 -2.10 -4.53 6.75
CA LEU A 162 -3.14 -3.80 6.04
C LEU A 162 -2.54 -2.70 5.15
N LEU A 163 -2.82 -2.82 3.87
CA LEU A 163 -2.52 -1.86 2.82
C LEU A 163 -3.82 -1.19 2.38
N THR A 164 -3.91 0.12 2.57
CA THR A 164 -5.11 0.89 2.20
C THR A 164 -4.78 2.34 1.89
N ASP A 165 -5.51 2.89 0.93
CA ASP A 165 -5.54 4.31 0.57
C ASP A 165 -6.56 5.11 1.43
N ASP A 166 -7.44 4.42 2.15
CA ASP A 166 -8.55 4.98 2.92
C ASP A 166 -8.37 4.79 4.44
N ALA A 167 -8.51 5.88 5.20
CA ALA A 167 -8.46 5.87 6.65
C ALA A 167 -9.68 5.16 7.27
N ASP A 168 -10.85 5.19 6.62
CA ASP A 168 -12.04 4.51 7.15
C ASP A 168 -11.85 2.99 7.21
N ALA A 169 -11.00 2.42 6.34
CA ALA A 169 -10.64 1.00 6.41
C ALA A 169 -9.80 0.66 7.65
N ILE A 170 -8.98 1.57 8.14
CA ILE A 170 -8.19 1.37 9.38
C ILE A 170 -9.10 1.43 10.60
N ASP A 171 -9.96 2.45 10.63
CA ASP A 171 -10.93 2.60 11.71
C ASP A 171 -11.83 1.36 11.79
N GLU A 172 -12.32 0.87 10.64
CA GLU A 172 -13.10 -0.37 10.55
C GLU A 172 -12.33 -1.59 11.06
N ALA A 173 -11.06 -1.74 10.67
CA ALA A 173 -10.22 -2.86 11.08
C ALA A 173 -10.09 -2.95 12.60
N HIS A 174 -9.76 -1.83 13.26
CA HIS A 174 -9.65 -1.79 14.72
C HIS A 174 -10.98 -1.91 15.45
N GLU A 175 -12.06 -1.35 14.90
CA GLU A 175 -13.37 -1.36 15.53
C GLU A 175 -14.01 -2.76 15.56
N PHE A 176 -13.95 -3.48 14.43
CA PHE A 176 -14.65 -4.77 14.26
C PHE A 176 -13.75 -6.00 14.48
N PHE A 177 -12.42 -5.83 14.46
CA PHE A 177 -11.46 -6.91 14.68
C PHE A 177 -10.40 -6.50 15.74
N PRO A 178 -10.82 -6.19 16.97
CA PRO A 178 -9.91 -5.68 18.01
C PRO A 178 -8.87 -6.70 18.49
N ASN A 179 -9.12 -7.99 18.25
CA ASN A 179 -8.21 -9.07 18.63
C ASN A 179 -7.12 -9.38 17.59
N THR A 180 -7.19 -8.75 16.41
CA THR A 180 -6.19 -8.91 15.35
C THR A 180 -5.06 -7.90 15.54
N ASN A 181 -3.81 -8.36 15.41
CA ASN A 181 -2.66 -7.47 15.36
C ASN A 181 -2.54 -6.84 13.96
N TRP A 182 -3.06 -5.63 13.85
CA TRP A 182 -3.02 -4.84 12.62
C TRP A 182 -1.68 -4.11 12.50
N HIS A 183 -0.97 -4.39 11.42
CA HIS A 183 0.21 -3.65 10.99
C HIS A 183 -0.16 -2.81 9.77
N TYR A 184 0.22 -1.55 9.72
CA TYR A 184 0.05 -0.71 8.54
C TYR A 184 1.08 0.42 8.56
N ILE A 185 1.37 0.97 7.40
CA ILE A 185 2.27 2.13 7.30
C ILE A 185 1.56 3.34 7.87
N GLU A 186 2.06 3.91 8.97
CA GLU A 186 1.43 5.07 9.63
C GLU A 186 1.64 6.35 8.81
N ARG A 187 0.65 6.69 8.00
CA ARG A 187 0.62 7.90 7.19
C ARG A 187 -0.79 8.44 7.10
N LYS A 188 -0.89 9.76 6.86
CA LYS A 188 -2.15 10.39 6.51
C LYS A 188 -2.73 9.69 5.27
N ARG A 189 -4.04 9.46 5.30
CA ARG A 189 -4.86 8.89 4.23
C ARG A 189 -6.04 9.81 3.95
N PHE A 190 -6.68 9.61 2.83
CA PHE A 190 -7.98 10.23 2.56
C PHE A 190 -9.07 9.44 3.28
N ARG A 191 -10.26 10.04 3.42
CA ARG A 191 -11.46 9.34 3.87
C ARG A 191 -12.43 9.17 2.72
N GLY A 192 -12.85 7.94 2.46
CA GLY A 192 -13.81 7.62 1.40
C GLY A 192 -13.39 8.20 0.05
N THR A 193 -14.16 9.14 -0.47
CA THR A 193 -13.99 9.70 -1.83
C THR A 193 -13.06 10.92 -1.87
N GLU A 194 -12.54 11.38 -0.74
CA GLU A 194 -11.69 12.58 -0.66
C GLU A 194 -10.39 12.47 -1.46
N GLY A 195 -9.89 11.25 -1.69
CA GLY A 195 -8.65 11.02 -2.42
C GLY A 195 -8.77 11.27 -3.91
N GLY A 196 -9.99 11.23 -4.46
CA GLY A 196 -10.21 11.33 -5.90
C GLY A 196 -9.39 10.32 -6.69
N TRP A 197 -9.09 10.67 -7.93
CA TRP A 197 -8.36 9.82 -8.84
C TRP A 197 -6.85 9.83 -8.53
N GLU A 198 -6.25 8.63 -8.46
CA GLU A 198 -4.80 8.39 -8.37
C GLU A 198 -4.05 8.83 -7.11
N ASN A 199 -4.71 9.17 -6.02
CA ASN A 199 -4.00 9.51 -4.77
C ASN A 199 -3.87 8.34 -3.80
N GLN A 200 -3.13 7.30 -4.23
CA GLN A 200 -2.89 6.07 -3.45
C GLN A 200 -2.34 6.36 -2.04
N ILE A 201 -1.38 7.29 -1.93
CA ILE A 201 -0.82 7.71 -0.64
C ILE A 201 -0.72 9.24 -0.65
N PRO A 202 -1.55 9.98 0.11
CA PRO A 202 -1.44 11.43 0.15
C PRO A 202 -0.03 11.88 0.55
N SER A 203 0.66 12.53 -0.37
CA SER A 203 2.01 13.03 -0.16
C SER A 203 2.22 14.30 -0.98
N LYS A 204 2.74 15.35 -0.33
CA LYS A 204 3.32 16.52 -1.03
C LYS A 204 4.78 16.28 -1.41
N ASN A 205 5.30 15.10 -1.11
CA ASN A 205 6.67 14.69 -1.35
C ASN A 205 6.65 13.44 -2.24
N PRO A 206 6.84 13.60 -3.57
CA PRO A 206 6.78 12.48 -4.52
C PRO A 206 7.84 11.42 -4.22
N LYS A 207 9.05 11.83 -3.82
CA LYS A 207 10.13 10.91 -3.38
C LYS A 207 9.66 9.98 -2.27
N GLN A 208 8.97 10.54 -1.28
CA GLN A 208 8.49 9.79 -0.13
C GLN A 208 7.31 8.87 -0.48
N GLU A 209 6.56 9.15 -1.54
CA GLU A 209 5.52 8.24 -2.07
C GLU A 209 6.16 7.02 -2.74
N VAL A 210 7.16 7.22 -3.60
CA VAL A 210 7.90 6.11 -4.25
C VAL A 210 8.61 5.22 -3.23
N ILE A 211 9.26 5.81 -2.23
CA ILE A 211 9.90 5.03 -1.14
C ILE A 211 8.86 4.15 -0.44
N THR A 212 7.68 4.69 -0.14
CA THR A 212 6.62 3.95 0.54
C THR A 212 6.02 2.85 -0.33
N ILE A 213 5.82 3.09 -1.64
CA ILE A 213 5.34 2.06 -2.58
C ILE A 213 6.34 0.90 -2.67
N LEU A 214 7.62 1.19 -2.93
CA LEU A 214 8.65 0.15 -3.04
C LEU A 214 8.88 -0.56 -1.70
N GLY A 215 8.81 0.18 -0.58
CA GLY A 215 8.87 -0.40 0.75
C GLY A 215 7.69 -1.32 1.04
N THR A 216 6.49 -0.97 0.58
CA THR A 216 5.29 -1.81 0.69
C THR A 216 5.49 -3.15 0.00
N PHE A 217 6.05 -3.16 -1.21
CA PHE A 217 6.36 -4.39 -1.93
C PHE A 217 7.33 -5.29 -1.16
N GLN A 218 8.38 -4.72 -0.57
CA GLN A 218 9.35 -5.47 0.24
C GLN A 218 8.76 -5.97 1.56
N LEU A 219 7.92 -5.18 2.24
CA LEU A 219 7.25 -5.61 3.48
C LEU A 219 6.25 -6.73 3.21
N ALA A 220 5.50 -6.66 2.10
CA ALA A 220 4.54 -7.69 1.71
C ALA A 220 5.20 -9.07 1.50
N GLN A 221 6.47 -9.11 1.04
CA GLN A 221 7.25 -10.34 0.87
C GLN A 221 7.49 -11.13 2.17
N ARG A 222 7.19 -10.56 3.33
CA ARG A 222 7.28 -11.24 4.63
C ARG A 222 6.10 -12.17 4.90
N CYS A 223 4.96 -11.93 4.27
CA CYS A 223 3.75 -12.73 4.45
C CYS A 223 3.58 -13.77 3.34
N ASP A 224 2.80 -14.82 3.61
CA ASP A 224 2.56 -15.94 2.69
C ASP A 224 1.12 -15.99 2.14
N THR A 225 0.26 -15.10 2.63
CA THR A 225 -1.15 -15.00 2.23
C THR A 225 -1.45 -13.57 1.79
N PHE A 226 -2.17 -13.42 0.68
CA PHE A 226 -2.56 -12.11 0.13
C PHE A 226 -4.04 -12.09 -0.23
N VAL A 227 -4.80 -11.23 0.45
CA VAL A 227 -6.22 -10.97 0.16
C VAL A 227 -6.38 -9.58 -0.42
N HIS A 228 -7.03 -9.45 -1.57
CA HIS A 228 -7.16 -8.15 -2.23
C HIS A 228 -8.41 -8.03 -3.10
N GLY A 229 -8.75 -6.80 -3.47
CA GLY A 229 -9.64 -6.51 -4.60
C GLY A 229 -8.87 -6.41 -5.93
N HIS A 230 -9.58 -6.45 -7.05
CA HIS A 230 -9.02 -6.30 -8.39
C HIS A 230 -8.33 -4.94 -8.55
N SER A 231 -7.03 -4.91 -8.82
CA SER A 231 -6.26 -3.68 -9.02
C SER A 231 -4.91 -4.03 -9.63
N VAL A 232 -4.45 -3.25 -10.62
CA VAL A 232 -3.08 -3.43 -11.13
C VAL A 232 -2.03 -3.26 -10.02
N PHE A 233 -2.29 -2.36 -9.06
CA PHE A 233 -1.41 -2.20 -7.90
C PHE A 233 -1.39 -3.45 -7.00
N SER A 234 -2.52 -4.16 -6.85
CA SER A 234 -2.51 -5.43 -6.09
C SER A 234 -1.83 -6.54 -6.88
N ASP A 235 -1.92 -6.54 -8.21
CA ASP A 235 -1.13 -7.44 -9.05
C ASP A 235 0.38 -7.23 -8.84
N GLU A 236 0.85 -5.97 -8.75
CA GLU A 236 2.26 -5.67 -8.46
C GLU A 236 2.69 -6.11 -7.06
N ILE A 237 1.83 -5.94 -6.03
CA ILE A 237 2.09 -6.47 -4.69
C ILE A 237 2.24 -8.00 -4.75
N TYR A 238 1.32 -8.69 -5.41
CA TYR A 238 1.36 -10.14 -5.54
C TYR A 238 2.64 -10.61 -6.26
N ARG A 239 3.00 -9.96 -7.38
CA ARG A 239 4.26 -10.25 -8.09
C ARG A 239 5.46 -10.10 -7.18
N ALA A 240 5.55 -9.00 -6.43
CA ALA A 240 6.61 -8.80 -5.46
C ALA A 240 6.66 -9.93 -4.42
N MET A 241 5.51 -10.34 -3.86
CA MET A 241 5.43 -11.45 -2.89
C MET A 241 5.94 -12.77 -3.48
N THR A 242 5.57 -13.10 -4.73
CA THR A 242 6.01 -14.34 -5.40
C THR A 242 7.51 -14.37 -5.74
N GLN A 243 8.18 -13.22 -5.74
CA GLN A 243 9.63 -13.14 -5.92
C GLN A 243 10.40 -13.35 -4.60
N SER A 244 9.71 -13.47 -3.46
CA SER A 244 10.34 -13.71 -2.16
C SER A 244 11.02 -15.09 -2.14
N PRO A 245 12.31 -15.19 -1.79
CA PRO A 245 12.98 -16.49 -1.67
C PRO A 245 12.44 -17.34 -0.52
N ASN A 246 11.74 -16.71 0.44
CA ASN A 246 11.25 -17.37 1.65
C ASN A 246 9.90 -18.07 1.43
N HIS A 247 9.16 -17.70 0.39
CA HIS A 247 7.79 -18.17 0.18
C HIS A 247 7.64 -18.80 -1.20
N LYS A 248 7.71 -20.13 -1.26
CA LYS A 248 7.52 -20.88 -2.51
C LYS A 248 6.07 -20.88 -3.01
N HIS A 249 5.12 -20.62 -2.12
CA HIS A 249 3.69 -20.61 -2.43
C HIS A 249 3.00 -19.47 -1.69
N ILE A 250 2.44 -18.52 -2.45
CA ILE A 250 1.63 -17.43 -1.91
C ILE A 250 0.16 -17.75 -2.13
N ALA A 251 -0.61 -17.89 -1.04
CA ALA A 251 -2.06 -18.03 -1.13
C ALA A 251 -2.69 -16.69 -1.58
N ARG A 252 -3.25 -16.66 -2.80
CA ARG A 252 -3.86 -15.46 -3.38
C ARG A 252 -5.37 -15.57 -3.37
N LEU A 253 -6.03 -14.67 -2.64
CA LEU A 253 -7.47 -14.67 -2.46
C LEU A 253 -8.05 -13.31 -2.91
N ARG A 254 -9.19 -13.34 -3.58
CA ARG A 254 -9.84 -12.13 -4.11
C ARG A 254 -11.23 -11.97 -3.52
N VAL A 255 -11.49 -10.80 -2.91
CA VAL A 255 -12.81 -10.46 -2.35
C VAL A 255 -13.90 -10.36 -3.42
N ASP A 256 -13.48 -10.09 -4.66
CA ASP A 256 -14.34 -9.81 -5.79
C ASP A 256 -14.19 -10.85 -6.92
N ALA A 257 -13.71 -12.06 -6.60
CA ALA A 257 -13.47 -13.12 -7.59
C ALA A 257 -14.72 -13.50 -8.39
N ASN A 258 -15.89 -13.44 -7.73
CA ASN A 258 -17.18 -13.87 -8.28
C ASN A 258 -18.15 -12.69 -8.50
N ASP A 259 -17.65 -11.45 -8.52
CA ASP A 259 -18.50 -10.27 -8.64
C ASP A 259 -18.13 -9.40 -9.84
N ASN A 260 -19.12 -8.72 -10.41
CA ASN A 260 -18.86 -7.59 -11.31
C ASN A 260 -18.34 -6.42 -10.46
N ILE A 261 -17.04 -6.17 -10.58
CA ILE A 261 -16.33 -5.15 -9.80
C ILE A 261 -16.81 -3.74 -10.11
N PHE A 262 -17.35 -3.51 -11.31
CA PHE A 262 -17.82 -2.23 -11.79
C PHE A 262 -19.33 -2.12 -11.66
N SER A 263 -19.80 -1.00 -11.12
CA SER A 263 -21.22 -0.75 -10.93
C SER A 263 -21.53 0.74 -10.97
N ALA A 264 -22.49 1.11 -11.82
CA ALA A 264 -23.08 2.45 -11.88
C ALA A 264 -23.65 2.91 -10.52
N ASP A 265 -23.99 1.95 -9.65
CA ASP A 265 -24.62 2.15 -8.34
C ASP A 265 -23.60 2.42 -7.21
N ASN A 266 -22.42 2.95 -7.50
CA ASN A 266 -21.39 3.16 -6.47
C ASN A 266 -21.81 4.11 -5.33
N VAL A 267 -22.63 5.12 -5.63
CA VAL A 267 -23.26 5.94 -4.57
C VAL A 267 -24.08 5.08 -3.61
N LYS A 268 -24.73 4.02 -4.10
CA LYS A 268 -25.39 3.03 -3.23
C LYS A 268 -24.36 2.19 -2.49
N SER A 269 -23.22 1.86 -3.09
CA SER A 269 -22.16 1.09 -2.42
C SER A 269 -21.57 1.80 -1.20
N VAL A 270 -21.30 3.10 -1.25
CA VAL A 270 -20.84 3.88 -0.08
C VAL A 270 -21.91 3.91 1.01
N LYS A 271 -23.17 4.22 0.64
CA LYS A 271 -24.30 4.24 1.59
C LYS A 271 -24.54 2.86 2.21
N ASN A 272 -24.41 1.79 1.42
CA ASN A 272 -24.55 0.40 1.87
C ASN A 272 -23.44 0.03 2.84
N LEU A 273 -22.19 0.45 2.58
CA LEU A 273 -21.09 0.28 3.52
C LEU A 273 -21.43 0.97 4.84
N GLN A 274 -21.77 2.26 4.82
CA GLN A 274 -22.14 3.01 6.03
C GLN A 274 -23.28 2.33 6.80
N LYS A 275 -24.33 1.87 6.11
CA LYS A 275 -25.45 1.15 6.71
C LYS A 275 -24.99 -0.17 7.34
N THR A 276 -24.12 -0.92 6.67
CA THR A 276 -23.55 -2.18 7.16
C THR A 276 -22.72 -1.95 8.43
N LEU A 277 -21.85 -0.94 8.43
CA LEU A 277 -21.04 -0.57 9.58
C LEU A 277 -21.90 -0.12 10.77
N GLN A 278 -22.95 0.68 10.52
CA GLN A 278 -23.91 1.05 11.55
C GLN A 278 -24.69 -0.14 12.12
N GLY A 279 -25.06 -1.11 11.27
CA GLY A 279 -25.68 -2.35 11.70
C GLY A 279 -24.78 -3.13 12.65
N LYS A 280 -23.52 -3.35 12.26
CA LYS A 280 -22.52 -4.04 13.09
C LYS A 280 -22.24 -3.33 14.42
N ARG A 281 -22.21 -1.99 14.42
CA ARG A 281 -22.10 -1.18 15.65
C ARG A 281 -23.25 -1.43 16.61
N LYS A 282 -24.49 -1.49 16.11
CA LYS A 282 -25.67 -1.78 16.92
C LYS A 282 -25.64 -3.20 17.48
N GLU A 283 -25.27 -4.18 16.65
CA GLU A 283 -25.12 -5.58 17.10
C GLU A 283 -24.07 -5.72 18.21
N LYS A 284 -22.92 -5.04 18.06
CA LYS A 284 -21.87 -5.01 19.08
C LYS A 284 -22.37 -4.43 20.40
N ASN A 285 -23.03 -3.27 20.37
CA ASN A 285 -23.57 -2.63 21.57
C ASN A 285 -24.62 -3.51 22.28
N ASN A 286 -25.51 -4.16 21.52
CA ASN A 286 -26.51 -5.05 22.10
C ASN A 286 -25.88 -6.27 22.81
N ASN A 287 -24.78 -6.82 22.26
CA ASN A 287 -24.07 -7.93 22.88
C ASN A 287 -23.35 -7.51 24.17
N ASP A 288 -22.79 -6.30 24.20
CA ASP A 288 -22.13 -5.74 25.39
C ASP A 288 -23.12 -5.49 26.54
N ASP A 289 -24.35 -5.08 26.23
CA ASP A 289 -25.41 -4.87 27.23
C ASP A 289 -25.95 -6.21 27.79
N ASN A 290 -26.07 -7.25 26.96
CA ASN A 290 -26.48 -8.57 27.41
C ASN A 290 -25.44 -9.21 28.35
N ASN A 291 -24.15 -9.09 28.04
CA ASN A 291 -23.08 -9.63 28.89
C ASN A 291 -22.99 -8.95 30.27
N LYS A 292 -23.40 -7.68 30.39
CA LYS A 292 -23.44 -6.99 31.69
C LYS A 292 -24.55 -7.50 32.61
N ASN A 293 -25.67 -7.97 32.04
CA ASN A 293 -26.81 -8.45 32.83
C ASN A 293 -26.57 -9.86 33.40
N ASP A 294 -25.81 -10.72 32.71
CA ASP A 294 -25.49 -12.07 33.20
C ASP A 294 -24.41 -12.10 34.30
N ALA A 295 -23.54 -11.09 34.38
CA ALA A 295 -22.55 -10.99 35.44
C ALA A 295 -23.16 -10.59 36.81
N GLY A 296 -24.45 -10.27 36.87
CA GLY A 296 -25.14 -9.77 38.07
C GLY A 296 -25.75 -10.84 38.99
N THR A 297 -25.69 -12.13 38.67
CA THR A 297 -26.42 -13.18 39.43
C THR A 297 -25.54 -14.27 40.09
N SER A 298 -24.21 -14.17 40.01
CA SER A 298 -23.33 -15.10 40.75
C SER A 298 -22.95 -14.59 42.13
N SER A 299 -23.72 -15.01 43.12
CA SER A 299 -23.28 -15.44 44.46
C SER A 299 -22.33 -14.52 45.27
N LYS A 300 -22.94 -13.86 46.27
CA LYS A 300 -22.34 -13.75 47.60
C LYS A 300 -22.08 -15.16 48.14
N GLU A 301 -20.83 -15.59 48.24
CA GLU A 301 -20.41 -16.53 49.27
C GLU A 301 -19.10 -16.00 49.88
N ASP A 302 -19.16 -15.84 51.20
CA ASP A 302 -18.15 -15.34 52.11
C ASP A 302 -16.93 -16.27 52.17
N GLY A 303 -15.71 -15.72 52.38
CA GLY A 303 -14.59 -16.59 52.77
C GLY A 303 -13.17 -16.04 52.71
N GLN A 304 -12.80 -15.29 53.75
CA GLN A 304 -11.48 -15.27 54.41
C GLN A 304 -10.23 -14.61 53.76
N GLU A 305 -9.75 -13.60 54.49
CA GLU A 305 -8.47 -12.91 54.40
C GLU A 305 -7.25 -13.82 54.61
N SER A 306 -6.18 -13.53 53.88
CA SER A 306 -4.81 -13.80 54.32
C SER A 306 -3.88 -12.72 53.77
N SER A 307 -3.43 -11.85 54.67
CA SER A 307 -2.51 -10.76 54.38
C SER A 307 -1.08 -11.28 54.14
N THR A 308 -0.43 -10.84 53.07
CA THR A 308 1.03 -10.87 52.98
C THR A 308 1.56 -9.60 52.32
N LYS A 309 2.28 -8.81 53.13
CA LYS A 309 3.17 -7.72 52.75
C LYS A 309 4.21 -8.21 51.73
N SER A 310 4.37 -7.52 50.61
CA SER A 310 5.66 -7.52 49.90
C SER A 310 6.11 -6.09 49.55
N THR A 311 7.37 -5.88 49.88
CA THR A 311 8.21 -4.70 49.83
C THR A 311 8.38 -4.15 48.41
N SER A 312 8.18 -2.84 48.22
CA SER A 312 8.57 -2.12 47.01
C SER A 312 10.02 -1.63 47.13
N THR A 313 10.87 -2.00 46.18
CA THR A 313 12.26 -1.55 46.09
C THR A 313 12.40 -0.48 45.01
N THR A 314 12.86 0.68 45.46
CA THR A 314 13.12 1.90 44.69
C THR A 314 14.24 1.69 43.66
N SER A 315 13.97 1.95 42.38
CA SER A 315 15.01 2.02 41.34
C SER A 315 15.13 3.46 40.80
N LYS A 316 16.21 4.14 41.21
CA LYS A 316 16.65 5.45 40.71
C LYS A 316 17.08 5.33 39.24
N LYS A 317 16.42 6.05 38.33
CA LYS A 317 16.91 6.30 36.97
C LYS A 317 17.90 7.48 36.99
N LYS A 318 19.14 7.18 36.59
CA LYS A 318 20.24 8.12 36.37
C LYS A 318 20.01 8.83 35.03
N LYS A 319 19.99 10.18 35.06
CA LYS A 319 19.99 11.06 33.88
C LYS A 319 21.42 11.14 33.37
N GLU A 320 21.68 10.65 32.16
CA GLU A 320 22.90 10.96 31.40
C GLU A 320 22.58 12.06 30.40
N SER A 321 23.27 13.19 30.53
CA SER A 321 23.27 14.31 29.59
C SER A 321 24.31 14.05 28.50
N THR A 322 23.87 13.85 27.27
CA THR A 322 24.76 13.85 26.10
C THR A 322 25.11 15.28 25.72
N GLY A 323 26.41 15.58 25.79
CA GLY A 323 27.00 16.84 25.37
C GLY A 323 26.97 17.02 23.85
N GLU A 324 26.58 18.22 23.46
CA GLU A 324 26.56 18.74 22.11
C GLU A 324 27.99 19.16 21.73
N ARG A 325 28.57 18.51 20.71
CA ARG A 325 29.90 18.85 20.17
C ARG A 325 29.72 19.39 18.76
N THR A 326 29.72 20.72 18.64
CA THR A 326 29.76 21.45 17.37
C THR A 326 31.20 21.50 16.86
N SER A 327 31.49 20.86 15.73
CA SER A 327 32.72 21.07 14.96
C SER A 327 32.40 21.95 13.75
N LYS A 328 32.83 23.22 13.83
CA LYS A 328 32.98 24.10 12.66
C LYS A 328 34.16 23.60 11.83
N THR A 329 33.93 23.34 10.55
CA THR A 329 35.00 23.15 9.56
C THR A 329 35.09 24.43 8.74
N THR A 330 36.18 25.15 8.91
CA THR A 330 36.64 26.23 8.03
C THR A 330 37.23 25.61 6.77
N ALA A 331 36.74 26.02 5.60
CA ALA A 331 37.40 25.80 4.33
C ALA A 331 38.21 27.05 3.98
N THR A 332 39.49 26.86 3.70
CA THR A 332 40.41 27.81 3.07
C THR A 332 40.78 27.26 1.70
N ASP A 333 40.76 28.17 0.73
CA ASP A 333 41.26 28.18 -0.65
C ASP A 333 40.70 27.18 -1.68
#